data_AF-A0A939ILF0-F1
#
_entry.id   AF-A0A939ILF0-F1
#
_cell.length_a   1.000
_cell.length_b   1.000
_cell.length_c   1.000
_cell.angle_alpha   90.00
_cell.angle_beta   90.00
_cell.angle_gamma   90.00
#
_symmetry.space_group_name_H-M   'P 1'
#
loop_
_entity.id
_entity.type
_entity.pdbx_description
1 polymer ?
#
loop_
_entity_poly.entity_id
_entity_poly.type
_entity_poly.pdbx_seq_one_letter_code
_entity_poly.pdbx_strand_id
1 'polypeptide(L)'
;MNTVDSPLQAPLISLTEALVAALQSEDAETAFVEESGQFVDLLGDTLSLPYSAILNFDHMDLQGRRELLEETLADLGLGLDNLDWPAYPELAVQFQNRVWQYLYRRFLNTHQAVSSHVELLPAPEPDYPRPLFTPAGSWLMLFIESGECLVNGDTGGRVFGSDGPAVLVLPPESSVELCRGHAASRCSLFSNAFFPRETWLPLLQAGQDESGPRALNIGDRHIAADLKESQGRIIDIAHSQAHHALALHFNLLERMLLLCDELRPRGNGEQLDRRVVAARDYLLAHYREKTTVEQVAAAANAAPSTLNALFKNQIGENLMRWRDQLRMQRARELLQGTDKPIKVIATEVGYDDPMFFSRRFKQLTGWSPTQVRDSTTK
;
A
#
# COMPACT_ATOMS: atom_id res chain seq x y z
N MET A 1 8.07 34.44 4.95
CA MET A 1 6.98 34.85 5.84
C MET A 1 7.17 34.07 7.13
N ASN A 2 7.24 34.79 8.24
CA ASN A 2 7.64 34.34 9.59
C ASN A 2 7.27 32.87 9.90
N THR A 3 8.30 32.03 10.08
CA THR A 3 8.20 30.70 10.68
C THR A 3 7.83 30.89 12.14
N VAL A 4 6.54 30.86 12.44
CA VAL A 4 6.08 30.58 13.80
C VAL A 4 6.58 29.17 14.10
N ASP A 5 7.47 29.03 15.07
CA ASP A 5 7.96 27.72 15.54
C ASP A 5 6.76 26.82 15.82
N SER A 6 6.55 25.85 14.93
CA SER A 6 5.52 24.85 15.15
C SER A 6 5.89 24.07 16.41
N PRO A 7 4.94 23.77 17.32
CA PRO A 7 5.22 22.94 18.49
C PRO A 7 5.74 21.54 18.10
N LEU A 8 5.54 21.14 16.85
CA LEU A 8 6.01 19.88 16.28
C LEU A 8 7.43 19.95 15.70
N GLN A 9 8.00 21.15 15.49
CA GLN A 9 9.28 21.30 14.78
C GLN A 9 10.45 20.67 15.54
N ALA A 10 10.61 20.96 16.83
CA ALA A 10 11.70 20.38 17.62
C ALA A 10 11.56 18.84 17.78
N PRO A 11 10.37 18.28 18.11
CA PRO A 11 10.15 16.84 18.10
C PRO A 11 10.43 16.18 16.74
N LEU A 12 10.03 16.81 15.64
CA LEU A 12 10.29 16.32 14.29
C LEU A 12 11.80 16.26 13.99
N ILE A 13 12.55 17.29 14.37
CA ILE A 13 14.01 17.33 14.18
C ILE A 13 14.67 16.23 15.02
N SER A 14 14.29 16.10 16.30
CA SER A 14 14.76 15.02 17.19
C SER A 14 14.56 13.63 16.59
N LEU A 15 13.34 13.38 16.07
CA LEU A 15 13.02 12.12 15.41
C LEU A 15 13.88 11.88 14.15
N THR A 16 14.16 12.93 13.39
CA THR A 16 15.04 12.86 12.19
C THR A 16 16.45 12.46 12.57
N GLU A 17 17.01 13.09 13.61
CA GLU A 17 18.36 12.83 14.09
C GLU A 17 18.47 11.40 14.64
N ALA A 18 17.48 10.95 15.40
CA ALA A 18 17.40 9.58 15.89
C ALA A 18 17.32 8.57 14.74
N LEU A 19 16.56 8.86 13.68
CA LEU A 19 16.46 8.02 12.49
C LEU A 19 17.81 7.92 11.75
N VAL A 20 18.51 9.04 11.55
CA VAL A 20 19.85 9.05 10.95
C VAL A 20 20.81 8.20 11.79
N ALA A 21 20.79 8.34 13.12
CA ALA A 21 21.62 7.56 14.01
C ALA A 21 21.32 6.05 13.92
N ALA A 22 20.04 5.65 13.88
CA ALA A 22 19.62 4.25 13.75
C ALA A 22 20.02 3.61 12.40
N LEU A 23 20.10 4.41 11.34
CA LEU A 23 20.62 3.98 10.05
C LEU A 23 22.16 3.85 10.04
N GLN A 24 22.86 4.56 10.92
CA GLN A 24 24.33 4.51 11.02
C GLN A 24 24.86 3.48 12.02
N SER A 25 24.05 3.11 13.03
CA SER A 25 24.40 2.22 14.14
C SER A 25 23.21 1.42 14.66
N GLU A 26 23.43 0.13 14.91
CA GLU A 26 22.44 -0.76 15.54
C GLU A 26 22.13 -0.34 16.98
N ASP A 27 23.11 0.21 17.70
CA ASP A 27 22.95 0.65 19.09
C ASP A 27 21.93 1.81 19.25
N ALA A 28 21.65 2.54 18.17
CA ALA A 28 20.74 3.68 18.16
C ALA A 28 19.28 3.32 17.81
N GLU A 29 19.01 2.06 17.43
CA GLU A 29 17.68 1.62 16.98
C GLU A 29 16.64 1.72 18.11
N THR A 30 17.01 1.35 19.34
CA THR A 30 16.11 1.45 20.49
C THR A 30 15.71 2.91 20.76
N ALA A 31 16.66 3.84 20.69
CA ALA A 31 16.38 5.26 20.87
C ALA A 31 15.45 5.80 19.78
N PHE A 32 15.64 5.39 18.52
CA PHE A 32 14.74 5.77 17.42
C PHE A 32 13.31 5.25 17.62
N VAL A 33 13.14 4.01 18.09
CA VAL A 33 11.81 3.46 18.38
C VAL A 33 11.13 4.23 19.54
N GLU A 34 11.88 4.61 20.57
CA GLU A 34 11.39 5.43 21.67
C GLU A 34 10.97 6.84 21.21
N GLU A 35 11.82 7.53 20.44
CA GLU A 35 11.50 8.85 19.85
C GLU A 35 10.28 8.78 18.93
N SER A 36 10.17 7.72 18.12
CA SER A 36 9.00 7.48 17.28
C SER A 36 7.71 7.34 18.10
N GLY A 37 7.77 6.59 19.21
CA GLY A 37 6.63 6.46 20.12
C GLY A 37 6.23 7.79 20.74
N GLN A 38 7.19 8.58 21.23
CA GLN A 38 6.93 9.90 21.79
C GLN A 38 6.32 10.87 20.76
N PHE A 39 6.79 10.81 19.50
CA PHE A 39 6.24 11.63 18.42
C PHE A 39 4.80 11.23 18.07
N VAL A 40 4.49 9.92 18.04
CA VAL A 40 3.13 9.41 17.82
C VAL A 40 2.20 9.83 18.97
N ASP A 41 2.64 9.70 20.23
CA ASP A 41 1.88 10.13 21.40
C ASP A 41 1.62 11.65 21.39
N LEU A 42 2.59 12.46 20.94
CA LEU A 42 2.47 13.90 20.79
C LEU A 42 1.41 14.28 19.75
N LEU A 43 1.32 13.53 18.67
CA LEU A 43 0.29 13.70 17.64
C LEU A 43 -1.11 13.30 18.15
N GLY A 44 -1.19 12.61 19.29
CA GLY A 44 -2.43 12.04 19.81
C GLY A 44 -2.90 10.81 19.02
N ASP A 45 -2.04 10.28 18.15
CA ASP A 45 -2.37 9.16 17.31
C ASP A 45 -2.35 7.87 18.13
N THR A 46 -3.39 7.05 18.00
CA THR A 46 -3.28 5.64 18.36
C THR A 46 -2.99 4.86 17.08
N LEU A 47 -1.72 4.74 16.71
CA LEU A 47 -1.32 3.82 15.65
C LEU A 47 -1.40 2.41 16.21
N SER A 48 -2.45 1.67 15.86
CA SER A 48 -2.57 0.25 16.22
C SER A 48 -1.72 -0.66 15.32
N LEU A 49 -0.83 -0.09 14.51
CA LEU A 49 0.19 -0.87 13.80
C LEU A 49 1.20 -1.37 14.82
N PRO A 50 1.86 -2.52 14.55
CA PRO A 50 3.15 -2.78 15.15
C PRO A 50 4.16 -1.83 14.49
N TYR A 51 4.08 -0.52 14.78
CA TYR A 51 4.97 0.49 14.22
C TYR A 51 6.42 0.12 14.53
N SER A 52 6.67 -0.45 15.71
CA SER A 52 7.94 -1.07 16.08
C SER A 52 8.37 -2.18 15.12
N ALA A 53 7.45 -3.00 14.57
CA ALA A 53 7.78 -4.02 13.58
C ALA A 53 8.00 -3.45 12.17
N ILE A 54 7.35 -2.33 11.81
CA ILE A 54 7.61 -1.64 10.53
C ILE A 54 8.96 -0.91 10.60
N LEU A 55 9.25 -0.28 11.73
CA LEU A 55 10.48 0.46 12.00
C LEU A 55 11.67 -0.44 12.34
N ASN A 56 11.44 -1.75 12.51
CA ASN A 56 12.47 -2.72 12.81
C ASN A 56 13.41 -2.89 11.61
N PHE A 57 14.70 -2.75 11.86
CA PHE A 57 15.76 -2.95 10.89
C PHE A 57 16.44 -4.34 11.00
N ASP A 58 15.91 -5.29 11.77
CA ASP A 58 16.44 -6.65 12.04
C ASP A 58 16.78 -7.45 10.77
N HIS A 59 16.09 -7.15 9.67
CA HIS A 59 16.31 -7.79 8.39
C HIS A 59 17.25 -6.97 7.46
N MET A 60 17.85 -5.89 7.95
CA MET A 60 18.80 -5.02 7.26
C MET A 60 20.12 -5.01 8.00
N ASP A 61 21.18 -5.51 7.35
CA ASP A 61 22.52 -5.36 7.89
C ASP A 61 22.96 -3.88 7.87
N LEU A 62 24.01 -3.57 8.63
CA LEU A 62 24.51 -2.20 8.75
C LEU A 62 24.91 -1.59 7.40
N GLN A 63 25.35 -2.41 6.45
CA GLN A 63 25.66 -1.95 5.10
C GLN A 63 24.39 -1.47 4.39
N GLY A 64 23.31 -2.27 4.37
CA GLY A 64 22.05 -1.88 3.77
C GLY A 64 21.43 -0.65 4.42
N ARG A 65 21.59 -0.48 5.74
CA ARG A 65 21.12 0.73 6.47
C ARG A 65 21.85 1.98 5.99
N ARG A 66 23.17 1.89 5.81
CA ARG A 66 24.00 2.99 5.29
C ARG A 66 23.70 3.30 3.83
N GLU A 67 23.51 2.28 3.00
CA GLU A 67 23.11 2.46 1.60
C GLU A 67 21.76 3.21 1.51
N LEU A 68 20.76 2.81 2.32
CA LEU A 68 19.46 3.51 2.38
C LEU A 68 19.63 4.98 2.79
N LEU A 69 20.47 5.25 3.80
CA LEU A 69 20.76 6.61 4.26
C LEU A 69 21.40 7.46 3.15
N GLU A 70 22.47 6.96 2.54
CA GLU A 70 23.22 7.67 1.51
C GLU A 70 22.37 7.92 0.25
N GLU A 71 21.61 6.92 -0.22
CA GLU A 71 20.69 7.07 -1.36
C GLU A 71 19.61 8.11 -1.05
N THR A 72 18.99 8.05 0.13
CA THR A 72 17.92 8.98 0.51
C THR A 72 18.42 10.42 0.63
N LEU A 73 19.60 10.63 1.21
CA LEU A 73 20.24 11.95 1.30
C LEU A 73 20.64 12.47 -0.09
N ALA A 74 21.23 11.63 -0.93
CA ALA A 74 21.63 12.00 -2.28
C ALA A 74 20.42 12.45 -3.14
N ASP A 75 19.28 11.75 -3.02
CA ASP A 75 18.03 12.13 -3.70
C ASP A 75 17.45 13.45 -3.18
N LEU A 76 17.86 13.93 -2.00
CA LEU A 76 17.51 15.25 -1.46
C LEU A 76 18.57 16.32 -1.78
N GLY A 77 19.66 15.95 -2.44
CA GLY A 77 20.81 16.84 -2.64
C GLY A 77 21.61 17.12 -1.36
N LEU A 78 21.49 16.25 -0.36
CA LEU A 78 22.14 16.34 0.94
C LEU A 78 23.29 15.33 1.06
N GLY A 79 24.18 15.57 2.01
CA GLY A 79 25.22 14.64 2.45
C GLY A 79 25.35 14.69 3.98
N LEU A 80 26.02 13.71 4.57
CA LEU A 80 26.17 13.66 6.03
C LEU A 80 26.86 14.88 6.62
N ASP A 81 27.78 15.51 5.87
CA ASP A 81 28.58 16.64 6.32
C ASP A 81 27.81 17.98 6.28
N ASN A 82 26.61 18.02 5.71
CA ASN A 82 25.84 19.26 5.51
C ASN A 82 24.39 19.20 6.05
N LEU A 83 24.12 18.28 6.98
CA LEU A 83 22.81 18.18 7.61
C LEU A 83 22.57 19.35 8.56
N ASP A 84 21.61 20.21 8.22
CA ASP A 84 21.11 21.30 9.07
C ASP A 84 19.57 21.27 9.08
N TRP A 85 19.02 20.26 9.76
CA TRP A 85 17.57 20.09 9.90
C TRP A 85 16.87 21.29 10.55
N PRO A 86 17.45 21.98 11.56
CA PRO A 86 16.87 23.21 12.10
C PRO A 86 16.73 24.34 11.07
N ALA A 87 17.70 24.49 10.16
CA ALA A 87 17.60 25.47 9.09
C ALA A 87 16.61 25.07 7.98
N TYR A 88 16.39 23.76 7.77
CA TYR A 88 15.56 23.21 6.69
C TYR A 88 14.60 22.11 7.19
N PRO A 89 13.61 22.44 8.04
CA PRO A 89 12.69 21.47 8.63
C PRO A 89 11.83 20.74 7.58
N GLU A 90 11.59 21.34 6.42
CA GLU A 90 10.90 20.69 5.29
C GLU A 90 11.70 19.52 4.71
N LEU A 91 13.04 19.60 4.71
CA LEU A 91 13.90 18.51 4.24
C LEU A 91 13.90 17.35 5.24
N ALA A 92 13.79 17.65 6.55
CA ALA A 92 13.61 16.64 7.57
C ALA A 92 12.32 15.82 7.35
N VAL A 93 11.19 16.48 7.09
CA VAL A 93 9.92 15.80 6.72
C VAL A 93 10.10 14.93 5.48
N GLN A 94 10.73 15.46 4.42
CA GLN A 94 10.93 14.71 3.18
C GLN A 94 11.84 13.49 3.38
N PHE A 95 12.89 13.62 4.20
CA PHE A 95 13.79 12.53 4.56
C PHE A 95 13.03 11.43 5.30
N GLN A 96 12.32 11.78 6.39
CA GLN A 96 11.51 10.83 7.15
C GLN A 96 10.50 10.11 6.26
N ASN A 97 9.79 10.84 5.40
CA ASN A 97 8.79 10.27 4.51
C ASN A 97 9.39 9.25 3.53
N ARG A 98 10.57 9.50 2.98
CA ARG A 98 11.24 8.57 2.05
C ARG A 98 11.71 7.30 2.75
N VAL A 99 12.32 7.44 3.93
CA VAL A 99 12.73 6.28 4.74
C VAL A 99 11.50 5.47 5.17
N TRP A 100 10.45 6.14 5.65
CA TRP A 100 9.19 5.50 5.99
C TRP A 100 8.57 4.76 4.80
N GLN A 101 8.51 5.37 3.62
CA GLN A 101 8.01 4.71 2.40
C GLN A 101 8.82 3.45 2.07
N TYR A 102 10.14 3.50 2.23
CA TYR A 102 11.00 2.33 2.03
C TYR A 102 10.66 1.21 3.03
N LEU A 103 10.64 1.52 4.33
CA LEU A 103 10.37 0.56 5.40
C LEU A 103 8.96 -0.03 5.27
N TYR A 104 7.97 0.82 5.03
CA TYR A 104 6.59 0.42 4.80
C TYR A 104 6.45 -0.50 3.58
N ARG A 105 7.08 -0.15 2.46
CA ARG A 105 7.06 -0.99 1.25
C ARG A 105 7.70 -2.35 1.51
N ARG A 106 8.82 -2.38 2.22
CA ARG A 106 9.48 -3.63 2.62
C ARG A 106 8.55 -4.49 3.49
N PHE A 107 7.97 -3.88 4.51
CA PHE A 107 7.07 -4.55 5.44
C PHE A 107 5.84 -5.11 4.72
N LEU A 108 5.19 -4.33 3.86
CA LEU A 108 4.05 -4.77 3.05
C LEU A 108 4.42 -5.91 2.08
N ASN A 109 5.60 -5.88 1.46
CA ASN A 109 6.04 -6.98 0.61
C ASN A 109 6.27 -8.27 1.40
N THR A 110 6.71 -8.17 2.64
CA THR A 110 6.92 -9.32 3.51
C THR A 110 5.58 -9.91 3.97
N HIS A 111 4.67 -9.07 4.43
CA HIS A 111 3.43 -9.50 5.09
C HIS A 111 2.23 -9.64 4.13
N GLN A 112 2.35 -9.21 2.87
CA GLN A 112 1.30 -9.15 1.84
C GLN A 112 0.10 -8.23 2.14
N ALA A 113 -0.22 -8.00 3.41
CA ALA A 113 -1.20 -7.01 3.85
C ALA A 113 -0.73 -6.35 5.15
N VAL A 114 -1.10 -5.09 5.31
CA VAL A 114 -0.82 -4.25 6.47
C VAL A 114 -2.06 -3.45 6.75
N SER A 115 -2.58 -3.56 7.98
CA SER A 115 -3.76 -2.82 8.39
C SER A 115 -3.47 -2.01 9.65
N SER A 116 -3.95 -0.78 9.68
CA SER A 116 -3.79 0.16 10.78
C SER A 116 -5.11 0.77 11.17
N HIS A 117 -5.26 1.07 12.45
CA HIS A 117 -6.19 2.09 12.93
C HIS A 117 -5.42 3.40 13.05
N VAL A 118 -6.00 4.48 12.53
CA VAL A 118 -5.46 5.84 12.55
C VAL A 118 -6.49 6.74 13.20
N GLU A 119 -6.08 7.39 14.27
CA GLU A 119 -6.89 8.37 14.99
C GLU A 119 -6.30 9.76 14.75
N LEU A 120 -6.94 10.53 13.86
CA LEU A 120 -6.57 11.92 13.62
C LEU A 120 -7.26 12.77 14.68
N LEU A 121 -6.53 13.06 15.75
CA LEU A 121 -6.97 13.95 16.83
C LEU A 121 -6.73 15.42 16.45
N PRO A 122 -7.33 16.39 17.19
CA PRO A 122 -6.92 17.77 17.07
C PRO A 122 -5.55 17.91 17.71
N ALA A 123 -4.49 17.72 16.91
CA ALA A 123 -3.14 18.04 17.31
C ALA A 123 -3.05 19.53 17.71
N PRO A 124 -2.13 19.93 18.62
CA PRO A 124 -1.79 21.33 18.74
C PRO A 124 -1.40 21.85 17.35
N GLU A 125 -2.09 22.88 16.87
CA GLU A 125 -1.95 23.36 15.48
C GLU A 125 -0.48 23.57 15.09
N PRO A 126 -0.09 23.22 13.85
CA PRO A 126 -0.92 22.71 12.74
C PRO A 126 -1.12 21.18 12.72
N ASP A 127 -2.20 20.73 12.08
CA ASP A 127 -2.49 19.31 11.81
C ASP A 127 -1.37 18.69 10.96
N TYR A 128 -0.69 17.67 11.49
CA TYR A 128 0.40 16.99 10.77
C TYR A 128 -0.24 16.09 9.69
N PRO A 129 0.16 16.18 8.41
CA PRO A 129 -0.37 15.27 7.39
C PRO A 129 0.16 13.85 7.59
N ARG A 130 -0.64 12.82 7.28
CA ARG A 130 -0.18 11.41 7.23
C ARG A 130 -0.03 10.97 5.78
N PRO A 131 1.20 10.92 5.23
CA PRO A 131 1.40 10.42 3.88
C PRO A 131 1.17 8.91 3.86
N LEU A 132 0.32 8.47 2.92
CA LEU A 132 0.13 7.08 2.58
C LEU A 132 0.47 6.87 1.11
N PHE A 133 1.12 5.74 0.85
CA PHE A 133 1.55 5.36 -0.48
C PHE A 133 1.07 3.95 -0.79
N THR A 134 0.75 3.72 -2.07
CA THR A 134 0.41 2.41 -2.61
C THR A 134 1.55 1.92 -3.50
N PRO A 135 2.44 1.04 -3.01
CA PRO A 135 3.46 0.42 -3.85
C PRO A 135 2.88 -0.24 -5.10
N ALA A 136 3.70 -0.33 -6.16
CA ALA A 136 3.33 -1.01 -7.39
C ALA A 136 2.74 -2.40 -7.13
N GLY A 137 1.54 -2.65 -7.68
CA GLY A 137 0.78 -3.88 -7.51
C GLY A 137 -0.01 -4.01 -6.20
N SER A 138 0.13 -3.10 -5.25
CA SER A 138 -0.67 -3.06 -4.01
C SER A 138 -1.80 -2.04 -4.10
N TRP A 139 -2.87 -2.29 -3.37
CA TRP A 139 -4.01 -1.39 -3.23
C TRP A 139 -4.12 -0.93 -1.78
N LEU A 140 -4.75 0.22 -1.57
CA LEU A 140 -5.05 0.74 -0.24
C LEU A 140 -6.55 0.95 -0.08
N MET A 141 -7.17 0.27 0.88
CA MET A 141 -8.54 0.53 1.31
C MET A 141 -8.52 1.34 2.60
N LEU A 142 -9.12 2.52 2.56
CA LEU A 142 -9.43 3.33 3.72
C LEU A 142 -10.88 3.10 4.13
N PHE A 143 -11.11 2.77 5.40
CA PHE A 143 -12.45 2.75 5.99
C PHE A 143 -12.52 3.86 7.03
N ILE A 144 -13.17 4.96 6.68
CA ILE A 144 -13.43 6.07 7.59
C ILE A 144 -14.62 5.65 8.45
N GLU A 145 -14.35 5.35 9.71
CA GLU A 145 -15.35 4.87 10.65
C GLU A 145 -16.19 6.03 11.18
N SER A 146 -15.55 7.14 11.54
CA SER A 146 -16.21 8.32 12.08
C SER A 146 -15.40 9.59 11.88
N GLY A 147 -16.10 10.72 11.80
CA GLY A 147 -15.49 12.02 11.53
C GLY A 147 -15.27 12.27 10.05
N GLU A 148 -14.51 13.32 9.75
CA GLU A 148 -14.20 13.73 8.38
C GLU A 148 -12.71 13.58 8.12
N CYS A 149 -12.36 12.89 7.04
CA CYS A 149 -10.99 12.77 6.55
C CYS A 149 -10.85 13.60 5.28
N LEU A 150 -9.93 14.56 5.30
CA LEU A 150 -9.42 15.19 4.09
C LEU A 150 -8.35 14.28 3.50
N VAL A 151 -8.52 13.87 2.25
CA VAL A 151 -7.54 13.09 1.50
C VAL A 151 -7.03 13.99 0.38
N ASN A 152 -5.77 14.40 0.48
CA ASN A 152 -5.07 15.18 -0.53
C ASN A 152 -4.30 14.25 -1.45
N GLY A 153 -4.63 14.24 -2.74
CA GLY A 153 -3.85 13.52 -3.77
C GLY A 153 -3.50 14.43 -4.94
N ASP A 154 -2.98 13.83 -6.01
CA ASP A 154 -2.55 14.56 -7.23
C ASP A 154 -3.67 15.38 -7.90
N THR A 155 -4.92 14.95 -7.73
CA THR A 155 -6.11 15.62 -8.29
C THR A 155 -6.75 16.64 -7.34
N GLY A 156 -6.12 16.90 -6.18
CA GLY A 156 -6.57 17.83 -5.16
C GLY A 156 -7.11 17.15 -3.89
N GLY A 157 -7.51 17.98 -2.92
CA GLY A 157 -8.06 17.55 -1.64
C GLY A 157 -9.57 17.31 -1.68
N ARG A 158 -10.01 16.15 -1.18
CA ARG A 158 -11.43 15.80 -1.03
C ARG A 158 -11.74 15.35 0.38
N VAL A 159 -12.88 15.77 0.91
CA VAL A 159 -13.36 15.38 2.24
C VAL A 159 -14.28 14.17 2.11
N PHE A 160 -14.09 13.19 2.98
CA PHE A 160 -14.86 11.96 3.06
C PHE A 160 -15.29 11.70 4.51
N GLY A 161 -16.41 10.99 4.70
CA GLY A 161 -16.93 10.67 6.03
C GLY A 161 -17.96 11.66 6.60
N SER A 162 -18.25 12.78 5.90
CA SER A 162 -19.20 13.81 6.34
C SER A 162 -20.62 13.28 6.56
N ASP A 163 -21.06 12.31 5.77
CA ASP A 163 -22.41 11.72 5.86
C ASP A 163 -22.45 10.39 6.66
N GLY A 164 -21.39 10.07 7.39
CA GLY A 164 -21.22 8.81 8.11
C GLY A 164 -20.08 7.95 7.56
N PRO A 165 -20.00 6.66 7.96
CA PRO A 165 -18.87 5.80 7.60
C PRO A 165 -18.73 5.68 6.08
N ALA A 166 -17.49 5.69 5.60
CA ALA A 166 -17.20 5.66 4.17
C ALA A 166 -15.99 4.77 3.86
N VAL A 167 -16.02 4.12 2.71
CA VAL A 167 -14.89 3.34 2.19
C VAL A 167 -14.33 4.01 0.95
N LEU A 168 -13.01 4.20 0.92
CA LEU A 168 -12.26 4.68 -0.22
C LEU A 168 -11.23 3.62 -0.63
N VAL A 169 -11.13 3.34 -1.92
CA VAL A 169 -10.14 2.40 -2.46
C VAL A 169 -9.20 3.15 -3.38
N LEU A 170 -7.91 3.09 -3.11
CA LEU A 170 -6.85 3.76 -3.86
C LEU A 170 -6.10 2.71 -4.71
N PRO A 171 -5.95 2.96 -6.03
CA PRO A 171 -5.24 2.07 -6.93
C PRO A 171 -3.74 2.07 -6.67
N PRO A 172 -2.98 1.11 -7.23
CA PRO A 172 -1.53 1.10 -7.14
C PRO A 172 -0.90 2.39 -7.65
N GLU A 173 0.24 2.75 -7.07
CA GLU A 173 1.03 3.93 -7.44
C GLU A 173 0.32 5.27 -7.14
N SER A 174 -0.74 5.25 -6.31
CA SER A 174 -1.31 6.43 -5.66
C SER A 174 -0.46 6.91 -4.49
N SER A 175 -0.32 8.22 -4.37
CA SER A 175 0.25 8.93 -3.22
C SER A 175 -0.82 9.88 -2.67
N VAL A 176 -1.12 9.78 -1.38
CA VAL A 176 -2.10 10.65 -0.72
C VAL A 176 -1.61 11.11 0.65
N GLU A 177 -2.09 12.25 1.11
CA GLU A 177 -1.93 12.72 2.47
C GLU A 177 -3.28 12.76 3.16
N LEU A 178 -3.36 12.15 4.34
CA LEU A 178 -4.54 12.21 5.18
C LEU A 178 -4.41 13.36 6.18
N CYS A 179 -5.43 14.20 6.24
CA CYS A 179 -5.61 15.23 7.26
C CYS A 179 -7.01 15.12 7.86
N ARG A 180 -7.22 15.71 9.03
CA ARG A 180 -8.55 15.84 9.60
C ARG A 180 -9.36 16.85 8.79
N GLY A 181 -10.65 16.58 8.61
CA GLY A 181 -11.58 17.54 8.01
C GLY A 181 -11.71 18.79 8.89
N HIS A 182 -11.81 19.96 8.27
CA HIS A 182 -11.77 21.26 8.94
C HIS A 182 -12.88 21.43 10.00
N ALA A 183 -14.00 20.73 9.88
CA ALA A 183 -15.13 20.81 10.81
C ALA A 183 -15.16 19.68 11.87
N ALA A 184 -14.35 18.62 11.71
CA ALA A 184 -14.39 17.46 12.59
C ALA A 184 -13.45 17.63 13.80
N SER A 185 -13.93 17.32 15.01
CA SER A 185 -13.10 17.32 16.22
C SER A 185 -12.18 16.10 16.35
N ARG A 186 -12.44 15.04 15.57
CA ARG A 186 -11.66 13.79 15.49
C ARG A 186 -12.03 13.07 14.19
N CYS A 187 -11.10 12.32 13.62
CA CYS A 187 -11.38 11.37 12.55
C CYS A 187 -10.75 10.01 12.86
N SER A 188 -11.57 8.97 12.98
CA SER A 188 -11.15 7.57 13.13
C SER A 188 -11.26 6.87 11.79
N LEU A 189 -10.15 6.31 11.30
CA LEU A 189 -10.13 5.55 10.06
C LEU A 189 -9.20 4.35 10.15
N PHE A 190 -9.51 3.32 9.38
CA PHE A 190 -8.65 2.16 9.19
C PHE A 190 -7.99 2.23 7.82
N SER A 191 -6.68 2.05 7.76
CA SER A 191 -5.95 1.90 6.50
C SER A 191 -5.59 0.43 6.28
N ASN A 192 -5.73 -0.06 5.05
CA ASN A 192 -5.48 -1.46 4.69
C ASN A 192 -4.73 -1.49 3.37
N ALA A 193 -3.42 -1.63 3.41
CA ALA A 193 -2.65 -1.88 2.20
C ALA A 193 -2.49 -3.38 1.99
N PHE A 194 -2.68 -3.85 0.77
CA PHE A 194 -2.59 -5.27 0.45
C PHE A 194 -2.23 -5.50 -1.01
N PHE A 195 -1.58 -6.63 -1.28
CA PHE A 195 -1.51 -7.20 -2.62
C PHE A 195 -2.77 -8.04 -2.85
N PRO A 196 -3.68 -7.61 -3.74
CA PRO A 196 -5.00 -8.23 -3.85
C PRO A 196 -4.92 -9.61 -4.48
N ARG A 197 -5.86 -10.50 -4.14
CA ARG A 197 -6.11 -11.69 -4.97
C ARG A 197 -6.63 -11.25 -6.35
N GLU A 198 -6.31 -12.03 -7.38
CA GLU A 198 -6.77 -11.75 -8.75
C GLU A 198 -8.30 -11.62 -8.84
N THR A 199 -9.03 -12.42 -8.06
CA THR A 199 -10.49 -12.39 -7.96
C THR A 199 -11.05 -11.09 -7.37
N TRP A 200 -10.23 -10.29 -6.69
CA TRP A 200 -10.66 -9.03 -6.07
C TRP A 200 -10.58 -7.84 -7.01
N LEU A 201 -9.83 -7.94 -8.12
CA LEU A 201 -9.62 -6.81 -9.03
C LEU A 201 -10.94 -6.17 -9.52
N PRO A 202 -11.98 -6.93 -9.92
CA PRO A 202 -13.26 -6.32 -10.30
C PRO A 202 -13.91 -5.52 -9.15
N LEU A 203 -13.83 -6.02 -7.91
CA LEU A 203 -14.39 -5.35 -6.73
C LEU A 203 -13.66 -4.05 -6.42
N LEU A 204 -12.33 -4.02 -6.62
CA LEU A 204 -11.49 -2.85 -6.40
C LEU A 204 -11.71 -1.79 -7.48
N GLN A 205 -11.84 -2.23 -8.74
CA GLN A 205 -12.01 -1.37 -9.91
C GLN A 205 -13.39 -0.72 -9.99
N ALA A 206 -14.45 -1.40 -9.53
CA ALA A 206 -15.79 -0.81 -9.44
C ALA A 206 -15.89 0.38 -8.45
N GLY A 207 -14.84 0.64 -7.66
CA GLY A 207 -14.71 1.85 -6.83
C GLY A 207 -13.97 3.00 -7.50
N GLN A 208 -13.56 2.86 -8.76
CA GLN A 208 -12.78 3.85 -9.52
C GLN A 208 -13.66 4.55 -10.55
N ASP A 209 -13.43 5.83 -10.79
CA ASP A 209 -13.98 6.58 -11.92
C ASP A 209 -12.88 7.34 -12.68
N GLU A 210 -13.22 7.97 -13.82
CA GLU A 210 -12.26 8.75 -14.62
C GLU A 210 -11.66 9.95 -13.85
N SER A 211 -12.30 10.39 -12.77
CA SER A 211 -11.84 11.49 -11.89
C SER A 211 -11.07 11.01 -10.65
N GLY A 212 -10.88 9.70 -10.50
CA GLY A 212 -10.10 9.08 -9.44
C GLY A 212 -10.93 8.18 -8.51
N PRO A 213 -10.47 7.99 -7.27
CA PRO A 213 -11.11 7.06 -6.35
C PRO A 213 -12.45 7.62 -5.87
N ARG A 214 -13.52 6.83 -6.00
CA ARG A 214 -14.87 7.20 -5.57
C ARG A 214 -15.14 6.60 -4.20
N ALA A 215 -15.46 7.44 -3.22
CA ALA A 215 -15.89 6.96 -1.93
C ALA A 215 -17.27 6.31 -2.00
N LEU A 216 -17.41 5.19 -1.30
CA LEU A 216 -18.66 4.50 -1.04
C LEU A 216 -19.14 4.88 0.36
N ASN A 217 -20.24 5.62 0.44
CA ASN A 217 -20.89 5.94 1.71
C ASN A 217 -21.64 4.71 2.23
N ILE A 218 -21.37 4.32 3.47
CA ILE A 218 -21.95 3.15 4.12
C ILE A 218 -23.16 3.59 4.96
N GLY A 219 -24.29 3.82 4.26
CA GLY A 219 -25.55 4.21 4.91
C GLY A 219 -26.22 3.08 5.69
N ASP A 220 -25.94 1.82 5.36
CA ASP A 220 -26.47 0.67 6.09
C ASP A 220 -25.67 0.43 7.37
N ARG A 221 -26.35 0.55 8.52
CA ARG A 221 -25.75 0.39 9.85
C ARG A 221 -25.24 -1.01 10.14
N HIS A 222 -25.86 -2.05 9.57
CA HIS A 222 -25.40 -3.43 9.75
C HIS A 222 -24.10 -3.66 9.00
N ILE A 223 -24.02 -3.19 7.75
CA ILE A 223 -22.78 -3.28 6.97
C ILE A 223 -21.68 -2.44 7.63
N ALA A 224 -21.97 -1.23 8.09
CA ALA A 224 -20.99 -0.42 8.83
C ALA A 224 -20.45 -1.15 10.08
N ALA A 225 -21.32 -1.83 10.84
CA ALA A 225 -20.91 -2.63 11.99
C ALA A 225 -20.06 -3.84 11.60
N ASP A 226 -20.41 -4.54 10.51
CA ASP A 226 -19.66 -5.67 9.98
C ASP A 226 -18.26 -5.28 9.49
N LEU A 227 -18.14 -4.13 8.82
CA LEU A 227 -16.84 -3.58 8.39
C LEU A 227 -15.98 -3.25 9.61
N LYS A 228 -16.55 -2.61 10.63
CA LYS A 228 -15.86 -2.30 11.89
C LYS A 228 -15.42 -3.57 12.62
N GLU A 229 -16.28 -4.59 12.73
CA GLU A 229 -15.94 -5.87 13.35
C GLU A 229 -14.79 -6.55 12.59
N SER A 230 -14.85 -6.55 11.25
CA SER A 230 -13.82 -7.14 10.42
C SER A 230 -12.47 -6.44 10.63
N GLN A 231 -12.46 -5.11 10.75
CA GLN A 231 -11.26 -4.35 11.09
C GLN A 231 -10.70 -4.67 12.47
N GLY A 232 -11.55 -4.69 13.50
CA GLY A 232 -11.13 -5.05 14.86
C GLY A 232 -10.45 -6.42 14.89
N ARG A 233 -11.05 -7.41 14.22
CA ARG A 233 -10.46 -8.76 14.10
C ARG A 233 -9.14 -8.77 13.34
N ILE A 234 -8.99 -7.96 12.28
CA ILE A 234 -7.71 -7.84 11.56
C ILE A 234 -6.62 -7.33 12.50
N ILE A 235 -6.92 -6.30 13.31
CA ILE A 235 -5.98 -5.76 14.29
C ILE A 235 -5.64 -6.81 15.35
N ASP A 236 -6.62 -7.54 15.86
CA ASP A 236 -6.38 -8.63 16.83
C ASP A 236 -5.48 -9.73 16.24
N ILE A 237 -5.71 -10.11 14.98
CA ILE A 237 -4.90 -11.11 14.26
C ILE A 237 -3.46 -10.63 14.10
N ALA A 238 -3.25 -9.35 13.73
CA ALA A 238 -1.93 -8.78 13.55
C ALA A 238 -1.08 -8.79 14.83
N HIS A 239 -1.73 -8.73 16.01
CA HIS A 239 -1.08 -8.85 17.30
C HIS A 239 -0.96 -10.29 17.82
N SER A 240 -1.50 -11.27 17.08
CA SER A 240 -1.51 -12.68 17.47
C SER A 240 -0.38 -13.49 16.80
N GLN A 241 0.07 -14.57 17.45
CA GLN A 241 0.95 -15.57 16.80
C GLN A 241 0.15 -16.65 16.06
N ALA A 242 -0.98 -16.28 15.44
CA ALA A 242 -1.84 -17.25 14.78
C ALA A 242 -1.18 -17.84 13.53
N HIS A 243 -1.12 -19.17 13.44
CA HIS A 243 -0.54 -19.89 12.31
C HIS A 243 -1.19 -19.53 10.95
N HIS A 244 -2.47 -19.14 10.96
CA HIS A 244 -3.23 -18.75 9.77
C HIS A 244 -3.51 -17.24 9.69
N ALA A 245 -2.71 -16.40 10.37
CA ALA A 245 -2.93 -14.96 10.46
C ALA A 245 -3.17 -14.31 9.08
N LEU A 246 -2.29 -14.56 8.11
CA LEU A 246 -2.41 -14.00 6.76
C LEU A 246 -3.69 -14.44 6.04
N ALA A 247 -4.04 -15.73 6.14
CA ALA A 247 -5.25 -16.25 5.50
C ALA A 247 -6.52 -15.64 6.11
N LEU A 248 -6.56 -15.49 7.44
CA LEU A 248 -7.68 -14.85 8.13
C LEU A 248 -7.78 -13.37 7.78
N HIS A 249 -6.66 -12.65 7.75
CA HIS A 249 -6.59 -11.24 7.32
C HIS A 249 -7.17 -11.07 5.92
N PHE A 250 -6.72 -11.90 4.97
CA PHE A 250 -7.22 -11.85 3.59
C PHE A 250 -8.71 -12.18 3.49
N ASN A 251 -9.21 -13.15 4.24
CA ASN A 251 -10.64 -13.49 4.23
C ASN A 251 -11.50 -12.35 4.80
N LEU A 252 -10.99 -11.61 5.80
CA LEU A 252 -11.68 -10.44 6.34
C LEU A 252 -11.67 -9.28 5.34
N LEU A 253 -10.56 -9.04 4.64
CA LEU A 253 -10.50 -8.05 3.55
C LEU A 253 -11.45 -8.42 2.40
N GLU A 254 -11.51 -9.70 2.02
CA GLU A 254 -12.46 -10.20 1.00
C GLU A 254 -13.90 -9.98 1.42
N ARG A 255 -14.25 -10.31 2.68
CA ARG A 255 -15.58 -10.04 3.24
C ARG A 255 -15.92 -8.55 3.14
N MET A 256 -15.00 -7.67 3.53
CA MET A 256 -15.21 -6.22 3.45
C MET A 256 -15.46 -5.76 2.00
N LEU A 257 -14.67 -6.24 1.04
CA LEU A 257 -14.84 -5.90 -0.38
C LEU A 257 -16.19 -6.37 -0.92
N LEU A 258 -16.62 -7.58 -0.58
CA LEU A 258 -17.92 -8.13 -1.00
C LEU A 258 -19.09 -7.34 -0.40
N LEU A 259 -19.03 -6.99 0.88
CA LEU A 259 -20.06 -6.16 1.53
C LEU A 259 -20.14 -4.75 0.90
N CYS A 260 -19.00 -4.16 0.55
CA CYS A 260 -18.99 -2.89 -0.18
C CYS A 260 -19.63 -3.02 -1.56
N ASP A 261 -19.41 -4.13 -2.26
CA ASP A 261 -19.99 -4.37 -3.57
C ASP A 261 -21.52 -4.56 -3.51
N GLU A 262 -22.05 -5.17 -2.45
CA GLU A 262 -23.50 -5.29 -2.23
C GLU A 262 -24.21 -3.92 -2.12
N LEU A 263 -23.51 -2.90 -1.63
CA LEU A 263 -24.03 -1.53 -1.51
C LEU A 263 -23.98 -0.75 -2.83
N ARG A 264 -23.19 -1.20 -3.81
CA ARG A 264 -23.11 -0.51 -5.09
C ARG A 264 -24.43 -0.68 -5.84
N PRO A 265 -24.98 0.41 -6.41
CA PRO A 265 -26.17 0.28 -7.24
C PRO A 265 -25.83 -0.62 -8.42
N ARG A 266 -26.54 -1.75 -8.55
CA ARG A 266 -26.43 -2.62 -9.72
C ARG A 266 -26.96 -1.88 -10.94
N GLY A 267 -26.11 -1.06 -11.56
CA GLY A 267 -26.43 -0.43 -12.83
C GLY A 267 -26.55 -1.48 -13.92
N ASN A 268 -27.51 -1.33 -14.84
CA ASN A 268 -27.62 -2.13 -16.06
C ASN A 268 -26.41 -1.97 -17.04
N GLY A 269 -25.31 -1.32 -16.62
CA GLY A 269 -24.19 -0.92 -17.46
C GLY A 269 -22.78 -1.30 -16.97
N GLU A 270 -22.62 -1.94 -15.80
CA GLU A 270 -21.30 -2.29 -15.23
C GLU A 270 -21.02 -3.80 -15.27
N GLN A 271 -21.57 -4.50 -16.25
CA GLN A 271 -21.12 -5.86 -16.53
C GLN A 271 -19.91 -5.76 -17.45
N LEU A 272 -18.78 -6.32 -17.02
CA LEU A 272 -17.59 -6.45 -17.87
C LEU A 272 -18.03 -6.98 -19.25
N ASP A 273 -17.55 -6.34 -20.31
CA ASP A 273 -17.83 -6.76 -21.67
C ASP A 273 -17.45 -8.23 -21.79
N ARG A 274 -18.31 -9.05 -22.42
CA ARG A 274 -18.07 -10.50 -22.54
C ARG A 274 -16.69 -10.81 -23.13
N ARG A 275 -16.16 -9.94 -23.99
CA ARG A 275 -14.82 -10.05 -24.57
C ARG A 275 -13.73 -9.80 -23.54
N VAL A 276 -13.93 -8.85 -22.63
CA VAL A 276 -13.03 -8.59 -21.49
C VAL A 276 -13.06 -9.77 -20.52
N VAL A 277 -14.24 -10.30 -20.20
CA VAL A 277 -14.38 -11.53 -19.38
C VAL A 277 -13.67 -12.71 -20.03
N ALA A 278 -13.91 -12.97 -21.31
CA ALA A 278 -13.27 -14.06 -22.04
C ALA A 278 -11.74 -13.91 -22.10
N ALA A 279 -11.24 -12.69 -22.34
CA ALA A 279 -9.81 -12.40 -22.34
C ALA A 279 -9.17 -12.63 -20.97
N ARG A 280 -9.85 -12.19 -19.90
CA ARG A 280 -9.43 -12.40 -18.52
C ARG A 280 -9.35 -13.89 -18.21
N ASP A 281 -10.42 -14.63 -18.48
CA ASP A 281 -10.51 -16.05 -18.17
C ASP A 281 -9.47 -16.86 -18.97
N TYR A 282 -9.25 -16.50 -20.23
CA TYR A 282 -8.18 -17.08 -21.05
C TYR A 282 -6.79 -16.81 -20.47
N LEU A 283 -6.51 -15.58 -20.07
CA LEU A 283 -5.23 -15.24 -19.46
C LEU A 283 -5.03 -15.94 -18.10
N LEU A 284 -6.06 -16.07 -17.26
CA LEU A 284 -5.99 -16.84 -16.01
C LEU A 284 -5.64 -18.31 -16.25
N ALA A 285 -6.19 -18.92 -17.29
CA ALA A 285 -5.90 -20.30 -17.66
C ALA A 285 -4.49 -20.48 -18.27
N HIS A 286 -4.01 -19.49 -19.02
CA HIS A 286 -2.83 -19.63 -19.89
C HIS A 286 -1.67 -18.68 -19.55
N TYR A 287 -1.70 -17.92 -18.45
CA TYR A 287 -0.67 -16.89 -18.18
C TYR A 287 0.75 -17.46 -18.14
N ARG A 288 0.93 -18.74 -17.80
CA ARG A 288 2.24 -19.43 -17.75
C ARG A 288 2.80 -19.77 -19.12
N GLU A 289 1.97 -19.71 -20.16
CA GLU A 289 2.35 -20.08 -21.53
C GLU A 289 2.86 -18.86 -22.32
N LYS A 290 3.43 -19.09 -23.50
CA LYS A 290 3.83 -18.01 -24.43
C LYS A 290 2.59 -17.42 -25.12
N THR A 291 1.76 -16.74 -24.34
CA THR A 291 0.55 -16.08 -24.83
C THR A 291 0.88 -14.78 -25.56
N THR A 292 0.32 -14.58 -26.75
CA THR A 292 0.36 -13.32 -27.49
C THR A 292 -0.97 -12.59 -27.44
N VAL A 293 -0.98 -11.28 -27.72
CA VAL A 293 -2.21 -10.47 -27.76
C VAL A 293 -3.20 -11.06 -28.76
N GLU A 294 -2.73 -11.54 -29.90
CA GLU A 294 -3.53 -12.11 -30.97
C GLU A 294 -4.28 -13.37 -30.52
N GLN A 295 -3.64 -14.22 -29.70
CA GLN A 295 -4.27 -15.42 -29.16
C GLN A 295 -5.39 -15.08 -28.18
N VAL A 296 -5.15 -14.10 -27.29
CA VAL A 296 -6.18 -13.64 -26.33
C VAL A 296 -7.34 -13.00 -27.08
N ALA A 297 -7.04 -12.17 -28.08
CA ALA A 297 -8.03 -11.50 -28.91
C ALA A 297 -8.90 -12.50 -29.69
N ALA A 298 -8.28 -13.55 -30.25
CA ALA A 298 -8.98 -14.64 -30.90
C ALA A 298 -9.90 -15.39 -29.92
N ALA A 299 -9.42 -15.73 -28.71
CA ALA A 299 -10.24 -16.37 -27.68
C ALA A 299 -11.43 -15.51 -27.24
N ALA A 300 -11.27 -14.19 -27.25
CA ALA A 300 -12.31 -13.22 -26.94
C ALA A 300 -13.19 -12.82 -28.15
N ASN A 301 -12.97 -13.37 -29.34
CA ASN A 301 -13.65 -12.97 -30.58
C ASN A 301 -13.58 -11.45 -30.85
N ALA A 302 -12.39 -10.86 -30.66
CA ALA A 302 -12.15 -9.43 -30.80
C ALA A 302 -10.90 -9.14 -31.62
N ALA A 303 -10.82 -7.94 -32.23
CA ALA A 303 -9.57 -7.47 -32.80
C ALA A 303 -8.56 -7.09 -31.70
N PRO A 304 -7.25 -7.34 -31.85
CA PRO A 304 -6.24 -7.06 -30.82
C PRO A 304 -6.25 -5.63 -30.27
N SER A 305 -6.39 -4.63 -31.14
CA SER A 305 -6.45 -3.22 -30.75
C SER A 305 -7.72 -2.89 -29.96
N THR A 306 -8.87 -3.39 -30.44
CA THR A 306 -10.16 -3.21 -29.77
C THR A 306 -10.17 -3.88 -28.40
N LEU A 307 -9.64 -5.11 -28.30
CA LEU A 307 -9.59 -5.80 -27.02
C LEU A 307 -8.66 -5.10 -26.04
N ASN A 308 -7.46 -4.65 -26.46
CA ASN A 308 -6.58 -3.89 -25.57
C ASN A 308 -7.23 -2.60 -25.06
N ALA A 309 -7.91 -1.84 -25.94
CA ALA A 309 -8.59 -0.62 -25.53
C ALA A 309 -9.73 -0.90 -24.53
N LEU A 310 -10.56 -1.93 -24.80
CA LEU A 310 -11.64 -2.34 -23.91
C LEU A 310 -11.12 -2.86 -22.57
N PHE A 311 -10.09 -3.70 -22.62
CA PHE A 311 -9.48 -4.29 -21.42
C PHE A 311 -8.82 -3.21 -20.58
N LYS A 312 -8.10 -2.25 -21.19
CA LYS A 312 -7.55 -1.10 -20.46
C LYS A 312 -8.63 -0.21 -19.86
N ASN A 313 -9.73 0.01 -20.57
CA ASN A 313 -10.83 0.84 -20.07
C ASN A 313 -11.51 0.16 -18.87
N GLN A 314 -11.82 -1.14 -18.95
CA GLN A 314 -12.61 -1.83 -17.92
C GLN A 314 -11.76 -2.47 -16.80
N ILE A 315 -10.51 -2.86 -17.07
CA ILE A 315 -9.58 -3.49 -16.13
C ILE A 315 -8.46 -2.50 -15.71
N GLY A 316 -8.43 -1.28 -16.24
CA GLY A 316 -7.43 -0.26 -15.90
C GLY A 316 -6.02 -0.51 -16.44
N GLU A 317 -5.75 -1.68 -17.05
CA GLU A 317 -4.42 -2.09 -17.49
C GLU A 317 -4.43 -2.76 -18.87
N ASN A 318 -3.28 -2.73 -19.57
CA ASN A 318 -3.14 -3.42 -20.84
C ASN A 318 -3.06 -4.95 -20.64
N LEU A 319 -3.60 -5.74 -21.59
CA LEU A 319 -3.66 -7.22 -21.51
C LEU A 319 -2.33 -7.87 -21.10
N MET A 320 -1.24 -7.50 -21.79
CA MET A 320 0.07 -8.11 -21.55
C MET A 320 0.70 -7.66 -20.23
N ARG A 321 0.42 -6.42 -19.81
CA ARG A 321 0.86 -5.90 -18.51
C ARG A 321 0.10 -6.60 -17.38
N TRP A 322 -1.19 -6.82 -17.56
CA TRP A 322 -2.01 -7.59 -16.63
C TRP A 322 -1.53 -9.04 -16.51
N ARG A 323 -1.26 -9.73 -17.63
CA ARG A 323 -0.64 -11.07 -17.60
C ARG A 323 0.69 -11.08 -16.85
N ASP A 324 1.56 -10.10 -17.11
CA ASP A 324 2.84 -10.01 -16.39
C ASP A 324 2.61 -9.83 -14.88
N GLN A 325 1.60 -9.04 -14.46
CA GLN A 325 1.22 -8.92 -13.04
C GLN A 325 0.77 -10.26 -12.45
N LEU A 326 -0.06 -11.06 -13.14
CA LEU A 326 -0.44 -12.41 -12.68
C LEU A 326 0.80 -13.28 -12.44
N ARG A 327 1.75 -13.25 -13.38
CA ARG A 327 3.01 -13.99 -13.24
C ARG A 327 3.82 -13.54 -12.02
N MET A 328 3.92 -12.23 -11.80
CA MET A 328 4.66 -11.68 -10.66
C MET A 328 3.99 -12.02 -9.33
N GLN A 329 2.65 -11.94 -9.27
CA GLN A 329 1.88 -12.34 -8.11
C GLN A 329 2.11 -13.81 -7.78
N ARG A 330 1.96 -14.70 -8.78
CA ARG A 330 2.22 -16.12 -8.58
C ARG A 330 3.66 -16.40 -8.16
N ALA A 331 4.62 -15.68 -8.75
CA ALA A 331 6.03 -15.84 -8.39
C ALA A 331 6.28 -15.45 -6.94
N ARG A 332 5.65 -14.36 -6.47
CA ARG A 332 5.73 -13.92 -5.07
C ARG A 332 5.17 -14.97 -4.12
N GLU A 333 3.99 -15.50 -4.39
CA GLU A 333 3.41 -16.60 -3.59
C GLU A 333 4.37 -17.80 -3.50
N LEU A 334 5.01 -18.18 -4.61
CA LEU A 334 5.97 -19.28 -4.65
C LEU A 334 7.28 -18.96 -3.91
N LEU A 335 7.76 -17.71 -3.98
CA LEU A 335 8.98 -17.27 -3.31
C LEU A 335 8.83 -17.30 -1.79
N GLN A 336 7.63 -16.98 -1.29
CA GLN A 336 7.31 -16.88 0.13
C GLN A 336 6.79 -18.18 0.73
N GLY A 337 6.05 -18.98 -0.06
CA GLY A 337 5.46 -20.23 0.40
C GLY A 337 6.30 -21.48 0.14
N THR A 338 7.43 -21.37 -0.57
CA THR A 338 8.25 -22.53 -0.93
C THR A 338 9.74 -22.22 -1.02
N ASP A 339 10.58 -23.25 -0.80
CA ASP A 339 12.03 -23.18 -0.98
C ASP A 339 12.49 -23.43 -2.43
N LYS A 340 11.56 -23.47 -3.40
CA LYS A 340 11.89 -23.77 -4.80
C LYS A 340 12.96 -22.80 -5.32
N PRO A 341 14.00 -23.22 -6.05
CA PRO A 341 15.00 -22.30 -6.58
C PRO A 341 14.36 -21.22 -7.47
N ILE A 342 14.87 -19.98 -7.43
CA ILE A 342 14.34 -18.84 -8.23
C ILE A 342 14.23 -19.20 -9.72
N LYS A 343 15.20 -19.95 -10.25
CA LYS A 343 15.18 -20.45 -11.64
C LYS A 343 13.98 -21.36 -11.93
N VAL A 344 13.59 -22.22 -10.98
CA VAL A 344 12.41 -23.09 -11.12
C VAL A 344 11.14 -22.26 -11.08
N ILE A 345 11.05 -21.29 -10.17
CA ILE A 345 9.92 -20.37 -10.07
C ILE A 345 9.75 -19.57 -11.36
N ALA A 346 10.85 -19.04 -11.92
CA ALA A 346 10.83 -18.31 -13.19
C ALA A 346 10.17 -19.15 -14.31
N THR A 347 10.59 -20.42 -14.45
CA THR A 347 10.00 -21.34 -15.44
C THR A 347 8.54 -21.66 -15.12
N GLU A 348 8.19 -21.88 -13.84
CA GLU A 348 6.82 -22.22 -13.41
C GLU A 348 5.82 -21.09 -13.70
N VAL A 349 6.26 -19.83 -13.64
CA VAL A 349 5.42 -18.67 -13.98
C VAL A 349 5.56 -18.23 -15.44
N GLY A 350 6.27 -18.99 -16.28
CA GLY A 350 6.30 -18.80 -17.73
C GLY A 350 7.43 -17.93 -18.28
N TYR A 351 8.56 -17.81 -17.58
CA TYR A 351 9.80 -17.20 -18.08
C TYR A 351 10.88 -18.25 -18.37
N ASP A 352 11.35 -18.27 -19.63
CA ASP A 352 12.43 -19.17 -20.05
C ASP A 352 13.81 -18.73 -19.52
N ASP A 353 14.01 -17.41 -19.37
CA ASP A 353 15.25 -16.81 -18.88
C ASP A 353 15.06 -16.29 -17.44
N PRO A 354 15.68 -16.94 -16.43
CA PRO A 354 15.65 -16.49 -15.04
C PRO A 354 16.22 -15.08 -14.83
N MET A 355 17.21 -14.66 -15.63
CA MET A 355 17.80 -13.34 -15.51
C MET A 355 16.85 -12.25 -16.01
N PHE A 356 16.12 -12.54 -17.10
CA PHE A 356 15.04 -11.68 -17.56
C PHE A 356 13.89 -11.63 -16.55
N PHE A 357 13.50 -12.77 -15.99
CA PHE A 357 12.50 -12.83 -14.90
C PHE A 357 12.91 -11.95 -13.72
N SER A 358 14.12 -12.10 -13.18
CA SER A 358 14.57 -11.33 -12.01
C SER A 358 14.57 -9.83 -12.27
N ARG A 359 15.00 -9.38 -13.46
CA ARG A 359 14.94 -7.98 -13.87
C ARG A 359 13.51 -7.47 -13.98
N ARG A 360 12.62 -8.25 -14.61
CA ARG A 360 11.21 -7.90 -14.77
C ARG A 360 10.47 -7.88 -13.44
N PHE A 361 10.77 -8.84 -12.56
CA PHE A 361 10.23 -8.93 -11.21
C PHE A 361 10.66 -7.71 -10.38
N LYS A 362 11.94 -7.34 -10.39
CA LYS A 362 12.41 -6.11 -9.73
C LYS A 362 11.75 -4.86 -10.30
N GLN A 363 11.59 -4.78 -11.63
CA GLN A 363 10.94 -3.64 -12.26
C GLN A 363 9.48 -3.49 -11.84
N LEU A 364 8.71 -4.58 -11.82
CA LEU A 364 7.27 -4.54 -11.54
C LEU A 364 6.92 -4.53 -10.05
N THR A 365 7.77 -5.11 -9.20
CA THR A 365 7.52 -5.20 -7.75
C THR A 365 8.35 -4.20 -6.93
N GLY A 366 9.45 -3.70 -7.49
CA GLY A 366 10.49 -2.91 -6.82
C GLY A 366 11.60 -3.72 -6.17
N TRP A 367 11.43 -5.03 -6.01
CA TRP A 367 12.34 -5.88 -5.24
C TRP A 367 12.82 -7.05 -6.08
N SER A 368 14.06 -7.48 -5.89
CA SER A 368 14.53 -8.70 -6.53
C SER A 368 13.84 -9.94 -5.94
N PRO A 369 13.74 -11.05 -6.69
CA PRO A 369 13.21 -12.30 -6.17
C PRO A 369 13.93 -12.79 -4.90
N THR A 370 15.24 -12.57 -4.81
CA THR A 370 16.06 -12.92 -3.64
C THR A 370 15.63 -12.12 -2.42
N GLN A 371 15.51 -10.79 -2.54
CA GLN A 371 15.08 -9.94 -1.43
C GLN A 371 13.70 -10.32 -0.89
N VAL A 372 12.76 -10.69 -1.77
CA VAL A 372 11.42 -11.15 -1.36
C VAL A 372 11.45 -12.49 -0.61
N ARG A 373 12.41 -13.37 -0.91
CA ARG A 373 12.59 -14.63 -0.19
C ARG A 373 13.25 -14.44 1.17
N ASP A 374 14.29 -13.62 1.20
CA ASP A 374 15.05 -13.38 2.43
C ASP A 374 14.19 -12.64 3.46
N SER A 375 13.18 -11.89 3.01
CA SER A 375 12.23 -11.22 3.91
C SER A 375 11.26 -12.17 4.60
N THR A 376 11.01 -13.37 4.08
CA THR A 376 10.14 -14.40 4.71
C THR A 376 10.92 -15.50 5.43
N THR A 377 12.23 -15.59 5.23
CA THR A 377 13.06 -16.65 5.81
C THR A 377 13.61 -16.20 7.16
N LYS A 378 12.79 -16.22 8.22
CA LYS A 378 13.21 -16.38 9.63
C LYS A 378 12.03 -16.74 10.52
#